data_AF-A0A7Z9KW48-F1
#
_entry.id   AF-A0A7Z9KW48-F1
#
_cell.length_a   1.000
_cell.length_b   1.000
_cell.length_c   1.000
_cell.angle_alpha   90.00
_cell.angle_beta   90.00
_cell.angle_gamma   90.00
#
_symmetry.space_group_name_H-M   'P 1'
#
loop_
_entity.id
_entity.type
_entity.pdbx_description
1 polymer ?
#
loop_
_entity_poly.entity_id
_entity_poly.type
_entity_poly.pdbx_seq_one_letter_code
_entity_poly.pdbx_strand_id
1 'polypeptide(L)'
;MQREEEMMKIIQLTLLCVGSIMLLACGGTTKAQLQSGSFEQAPRWFDNPEKGCGVGSAKHRGIRNLTRKASVQSARDDLARQLKTQIQGMVKQYAQAGETDGKQMAEELQTAVSRSIVDQALAGTRVAVTAMLGQEFYSMVCLDPETFGDAFDRMKELSQKQRAALKNRAKIEFQDLDKQIEKLQNR
;
A
#
# COMPACT_ATOMS: atom_id res chain seq x y z
N MET A 1 -20.35 -35.68 -66.99
CA MET A 1 -20.57 -34.24 -67.18
C MET A 1 -21.38 -33.59 -66.04
N GLN A 2 -22.60 -34.02 -65.70
CA GLN A 2 -23.38 -33.41 -64.60
C GLN A 2 -22.73 -33.44 -63.20
N ARG A 3 -21.92 -34.46 -62.90
CA ARG A 3 -21.28 -34.61 -61.57
C ARG A 3 -20.09 -33.66 -61.35
N GLU A 4 -19.49 -33.14 -62.42
CA GLU A 4 -18.34 -32.24 -62.34
C GLU A 4 -18.76 -30.77 -62.21
N GLU A 5 -19.89 -30.38 -62.79
CA GLU A 5 -20.48 -29.04 -62.58
C GLU A 5 -20.96 -28.84 -61.13
N GLU A 6 -21.56 -29.88 -60.52
CA GLU A 6 -21.98 -29.86 -59.12
C GLU A 6 -20.78 -29.76 -58.17
N MET A 7 -19.70 -30.50 -58.45
CA MET A 7 -18.44 -30.41 -57.70
C MET A 7 -17.79 -29.03 -57.82
N MET A 8 -17.80 -28.41 -59.01
CA MET A 8 -17.20 -27.10 -59.22
C MET A 8 -18.01 -25.98 -58.54
N LYS A 9 -19.35 -26.11 -58.50
CA LYS A 9 -20.24 -25.22 -57.73
C LYS A 9 -20.06 -25.38 -56.22
N ILE A 10 -19.91 -26.61 -55.73
CA ILE A 10 -19.64 -26.88 -54.31
C ILE A 10 -18.27 -26.31 -53.90
N ILE A 11 -17.25 -26.43 -54.75
CA ILE A 11 -15.91 -25.86 -54.52
C ILE A 11 -15.95 -24.32 -54.57
N GLN A 12 -16.68 -23.71 -55.52
CA GLN A 12 -16.82 -22.25 -55.55
C GLN A 12 -17.66 -21.70 -54.38
N LEU A 13 -18.67 -22.44 -53.91
CA LEU A 13 -19.50 -22.09 -52.76
C LEU A 13 -18.74 -22.25 -51.44
N THR A 14 -17.83 -23.23 -51.33
CA THR A 14 -16.95 -23.38 -50.15
C THR A 14 -15.80 -22.36 -50.13
N LEU A 15 -15.25 -21.97 -51.28
CA LEU A 15 -14.23 -20.91 -51.36
C LEU A 15 -14.77 -19.53 -50.93
N LEU A 16 -16.04 -19.24 -51.23
CA LEU A 16 -16.71 -17.98 -50.86
C LEU A 16 -17.01 -17.89 -49.34
N CYS A 17 -17.29 -19.02 -48.70
CA CYS A 17 -17.60 -19.08 -47.26
C CYS A 17 -16.36 -19.01 -46.36
N VAL A 18 -15.21 -19.53 -46.81
CA VAL A 18 -13.96 -19.50 -46.01
C VAL A 18 -13.30 -18.12 -46.01
N GLY A 19 -13.55 -17.28 -47.03
CA GLY A 19 -13.04 -15.90 -47.11
C GLY A 19 -13.65 -14.92 -46.09
N SER A 20 -14.75 -15.28 -45.43
CA SER A 20 -15.49 -14.36 -44.55
C SER A 20 -15.15 -14.49 -43.05
N ILE A 21 -14.21 -15.35 -42.67
CA ILE A 21 -13.88 -15.62 -41.24
C ILE A 21 -12.66 -14.79 -40.75
N MET A 22 -12.04 -13.97 -41.60
CA MET A 22 -10.77 -13.28 -41.32
C MET A 22 -10.87 -11.89 -40.66
N LEU A 23 -11.97 -11.52 -39.98
CA LEU A 23 -12.12 -10.18 -39.38
C LEU A 23 -12.56 -10.11 -37.89
N LEU A 24 -12.44 -11.19 -37.12
CA LEU A 24 -12.70 -11.15 -35.66
C LEU A 24 -11.46 -11.42 -34.79
N ALA A 25 -10.28 -11.01 -35.26
CA ALA A 25 -9.01 -11.15 -34.54
C ALA A 25 -8.37 -9.80 -34.17
N CYS A 26 -9.13 -8.91 -33.53
CA CYS A 26 -8.59 -7.87 -32.64
C CYS A 26 -9.72 -7.40 -31.72
N GLY A 27 -9.65 -7.73 -30.43
CA GLY A 27 -10.69 -7.37 -29.48
C GLY A 27 -11.05 -8.42 -28.44
N GLY A 28 -10.34 -9.55 -28.42
CA GLY A 28 -10.33 -10.48 -27.28
C GLY A 28 -9.64 -9.84 -26.08
N THR A 29 -10.25 -8.81 -25.49
CA THR A 29 -10.10 -8.63 -24.06
C THR A 29 -10.77 -9.87 -23.47
N THR A 30 -9.95 -10.87 -23.14
CA THR A 30 -10.31 -11.76 -22.06
C THR A 30 -10.60 -10.82 -20.90
N LYS A 31 -11.88 -10.44 -20.74
CA LYS A 31 -12.38 -10.05 -19.44
C LYS A 31 -12.11 -11.30 -18.63
N ALA A 32 -10.90 -11.37 -18.05
CA ALA A 32 -10.69 -12.07 -16.81
C ALA A 32 -11.94 -11.69 -16.04
N GLN A 33 -12.81 -12.68 -15.85
CA GLN A 33 -13.98 -12.51 -15.04
C GLN A 33 -13.36 -12.05 -13.73
N LEU A 34 -13.40 -10.72 -13.51
CA LEU A 34 -13.30 -10.15 -12.20
C LEU A 34 -14.47 -10.85 -11.54
N GLN A 35 -14.17 -11.99 -10.92
CA GLN A 35 -14.95 -12.44 -9.82
C GLN A 35 -15.01 -11.18 -8.98
N SER A 36 -16.19 -10.56 -8.95
CA SER A 36 -16.63 -9.81 -7.81
C SER A 36 -16.67 -10.81 -6.66
N GLY A 37 -15.48 -11.25 -6.25
CA GLY A 37 -15.24 -11.75 -4.92
C GLY A 37 -15.63 -10.58 -4.08
N SER A 38 -16.86 -10.63 -3.60
CA SER A 38 -17.34 -9.62 -2.69
C SER A 38 -16.28 -9.45 -1.61
N PHE A 39 -15.78 -8.22 -1.45
CA PHE A 39 -14.86 -7.87 -0.37
C PHE A 39 -15.50 -8.08 1.02
N GLU A 40 -16.77 -8.54 1.09
CA GLU A 40 -17.55 -8.87 2.29
C GLU A 40 -16.90 -9.86 3.28
N GLN A 41 -15.72 -10.42 2.97
CA GLN A 41 -14.99 -11.28 3.89
C GLN A 41 -13.89 -10.59 4.70
N ALA A 42 -13.50 -9.35 4.37
CA ALA A 42 -12.53 -8.62 5.18
C ALA A 42 -13.21 -7.91 6.36
N PRO A 43 -12.58 -7.85 7.54
CA PRO A 43 -13.10 -7.03 8.63
C PRO A 43 -13.15 -5.54 8.22
N ARG A 44 -14.16 -4.78 8.65
CA ARG A 44 -14.30 -3.36 8.27
C ARG A 44 -13.07 -2.49 8.56
N TRP A 45 -12.34 -2.78 9.64
CA TRP A 45 -11.11 -2.07 10.02
C TRP A 45 -9.92 -2.39 9.09
N PHE A 46 -10.00 -3.43 8.27
CA PHE A 46 -8.97 -3.78 7.30
C PHE A 46 -9.01 -2.84 6.09
N ASP A 47 -10.21 -2.53 5.61
CA ASP A 47 -10.41 -1.61 4.48
C ASP A 47 -10.45 -0.13 4.91
N ASN A 48 -10.76 0.12 6.18
CA ASN A 48 -10.69 1.45 6.80
C ASN A 48 -9.79 1.40 8.05
N PRO A 49 -8.46 1.29 7.88
CA PRO A 49 -7.55 1.27 9.00
C PRO A 49 -7.56 2.60 9.77
N GLU A 50 -7.37 2.50 11.08
CA GLU A 50 -7.11 3.66 11.92
C GLU A 50 -5.78 4.32 11.52
N LYS A 51 -5.63 5.62 11.78
CA LYS A 51 -4.41 6.36 11.44
C LYS A 51 -3.22 5.90 12.27
N GLY A 52 -2.05 6.00 11.64
CA GLY A 52 -0.83 5.47 12.23
C GLY A 52 -0.87 3.94 12.32
N CYS A 53 -1.81 3.27 11.64
CA CYS A 53 -1.87 1.84 11.56
C CYS A 53 -1.67 1.35 10.12
N GLY A 54 -0.99 0.22 9.99
CA GLY A 54 -0.91 -0.56 8.75
C GLY A 54 -1.69 -1.85 8.90
N VAL A 55 -2.14 -2.38 7.77
CA VAL A 55 -2.93 -3.60 7.68
C VAL A 55 -2.24 -4.65 6.84
N GLY A 56 -2.46 -5.92 7.18
CA GLY A 56 -1.85 -7.03 6.46
C GLY A 56 -2.66 -8.29 6.60
N SER A 57 -2.69 -9.09 5.54
CA SER A 57 -3.35 -10.38 5.54
C SER A 57 -2.37 -11.51 5.19
N ALA A 58 -2.68 -12.71 5.62
CA ALA A 58 -1.98 -13.91 5.20
C ALA A 58 -2.92 -15.11 5.13
N LYS A 59 -2.82 -15.85 4.02
CA LYS A 59 -3.55 -17.10 3.83
C LYS A 59 -3.00 -18.21 4.72
N HIS A 60 -3.90 -18.93 5.37
CA HIS A 60 -3.59 -20.06 6.21
C HIS A 60 -3.11 -21.27 5.39
N ARG A 61 -1.99 -21.86 5.83
CA ARG A 61 -1.35 -23.02 5.18
C ARG A 61 -1.05 -24.16 6.17
N GLY A 62 -1.91 -24.34 7.17
CA GLY A 62 -1.83 -25.44 8.14
C GLY A 62 -1.21 -25.09 9.49
N ILE A 63 -0.43 -24.01 9.62
CA ILE A 63 0.15 -23.57 10.91
C ILE A 63 -0.35 -22.18 11.28
N ARG A 64 -1.32 -22.12 12.20
CA ARG A 64 -2.02 -20.87 12.57
C ARG A 64 -1.07 -19.78 13.07
N ASN A 65 -0.09 -20.14 13.91
CA ASN A 65 0.86 -19.18 14.46
C ASN A 65 1.75 -18.56 13.38
N LEU A 66 2.16 -19.33 12.37
CA LEU A 66 2.94 -18.81 11.25
C LEU A 66 2.10 -17.88 10.38
N THR A 67 0.83 -18.24 10.12
CA THR A 67 -0.10 -17.36 9.41
C THR A 67 -0.31 -16.03 10.15
N ARG A 68 -0.51 -16.07 11.46
CA ARG A 68 -0.62 -14.86 12.29
C ARG A 68 0.63 -14.00 12.19
N LYS A 69 1.82 -14.58 12.34
CA LYS A 69 3.10 -13.85 12.23
C LYS A 69 3.27 -13.22 10.86
N ALA A 70 2.94 -13.94 9.78
CA ALA A 70 3.02 -13.42 8.42
C ALA A 70 2.07 -12.23 8.21
N SER A 71 0.82 -12.34 8.64
CA SER A 71 -0.16 -11.23 8.55
C SER A 71 0.29 -10.00 9.35
N VAL A 72 0.82 -10.19 10.56
CA VAL A 72 1.38 -9.09 11.37
C VAL A 72 2.59 -8.46 10.69
N GLN A 73 3.46 -9.25 10.06
CA GLN A 73 4.60 -8.72 9.32
C GLN A 73 4.14 -7.90 8.11
N SER A 74 3.19 -8.41 7.33
CA SER A 74 2.62 -7.65 6.21
C SER A 74 1.97 -6.34 6.67
N ALA A 75 1.34 -6.31 7.84
CA ALA A 75 0.78 -5.10 8.44
C ALA A 75 1.86 -4.08 8.82
N ARG A 76 3.00 -4.55 9.36
CA ARG A 76 4.16 -3.68 9.62
C ARG A 76 4.78 -3.16 8.34
N ASP A 77 4.89 -3.99 7.31
CA ASP A 77 5.44 -3.58 6.01
C ASP A 77 4.55 -2.51 5.37
N ASP A 78 3.23 -2.63 5.54
CA ASP A 78 2.28 -1.62 5.09
C ASP A 78 2.44 -0.29 5.83
N LEU A 79 2.47 -0.33 7.17
CA LEU A 79 2.75 0.84 8.00
C LEU A 79 4.10 1.49 7.64
N ALA A 80 5.13 0.68 7.40
CA ALA A 80 6.46 1.15 7.03
C ALA A 80 6.46 1.97 5.74
N ARG A 81 5.71 1.52 4.72
CA ARG A 81 5.58 2.25 3.45
C ARG A 81 4.89 3.59 3.66
N GLN A 82 3.78 3.60 4.40
CA GLN A 82 3.03 4.82 4.71
C GLN A 82 3.92 5.84 5.46
N LEU A 83 4.60 5.39 6.52
CA LEU A 83 5.50 6.22 7.32
C LEU A 83 6.66 6.76 6.51
N LYS A 84 7.29 5.92 5.68
CA LYS A 84 8.41 6.33 4.84
C LYS A 84 8.03 7.49 3.93
N THR A 85 6.89 7.42 3.25
CA THR A 85 6.44 8.50 2.37
C THR A 85 6.17 9.79 3.14
N GLN A 86 5.48 9.70 4.28
CA GLN A 86 5.17 10.87 5.10
C GLN A 86 6.43 11.51 5.69
N ILE A 87 7.30 10.73 6.33
CA ILE A 87 8.53 11.22 6.96
C ILE A 87 9.50 11.80 5.92
N GLN A 88 9.65 11.14 4.76
CA GLN A 88 10.50 11.69 3.69
C GLN A 88 9.98 13.04 3.20
N GLY A 89 8.66 13.18 3.03
CA GLY A 89 8.03 14.46 2.69
C GLY A 89 8.30 15.53 3.73
N MET A 90 8.07 15.20 5.01
CA MET A 90 8.29 16.09 6.14
C MET A 90 9.74 16.56 6.26
N VAL A 91 10.71 15.64 6.20
CA VAL A 91 12.15 15.93 6.30
C VAL A 91 12.60 16.80 5.12
N LYS A 92 12.09 16.51 3.91
CA LYS A 92 12.37 17.33 2.72
C LYS A 92 11.81 18.74 2.86
N GLN A 93 10.57 18.89 3.29
CA GLN A 93 9.97 20.20 3.55
C GLN A 93 10.72 20.95 4.65
N TYR A 94 11.28 20.25 5.64
CA TYR A 94 12.09 20.88 6.70
C TYR A 94 13.40 21.43 6.13
N ALA A 95 14.09 20.63 5.31
CA ALA A 95 15.31 21.07 4.63
C ALA A 95 15.05 22.24 3.67
N GLN A 96 13.89 22.26 2.99
CA GLN A 96 13.52 23.31 2.03
C GLN A 96 13.07 24.62 2.69
N ALA A 97 12.50 24.57 3.90
CA ALA A 97 12.03 25.76 4.62
C ALA A 97 13.16 26.69 5.11
N GLY A 98 14.42 26.30 4.93
CA GLY A 98 15.57 27.10 5.37
C GLY A 98 15.72 27.17 6.90
N GLU A 99 14.98 26.33 7.65
CA GLU A 99 15.11 26.18 9.11
C GLU A 99 16.44 25.52 9.55
N THR A 100 17.25 25.13 8.58
CA THR A 100 18.65 24.80 8.75
C THR A 100 19.46 26.10 8.71
N ASP A 101 20.13 26.50 9.80
CA ASP A 101 20.99 27.70 9.91
C ASP A 101 22.04 27.81 8.78
N GLY A 102 21.64 28.18 7.56
CA GLY A 102 22.48 28.30 6.35
C GLY A 102 23.04 27.00 5.76
N LYS A 103 22.88 25.84 6.41
CA LYS A 103 23.40 24.54 5.92
C LYS A 103 22.28 23.66 5.37
N GLN A 104 22.11 23.65 4.04
CA GLN A 104 21.22 22.70 3.39
C GLN A 104 21.55 21.27 3.84
N MET A 105 20.55 20.54 4.35
CA MET A 105 20.71 19.12 4.62
C MET A 105 20.87 18.38 3.30
N ALA A 106 22.00 17.70 3.11
CA ALA A 106 22.22 16.87 1.92
C ALA A 106 21.12 15.80 1.78
N GLU A 107 20.75 15.46 0.54
CA GLU A 107 19.68 14.50 0.26
C GLU A 107 19.97 13.10 0.84
N GLU A 108 21.25 12.70 0.87
CA GLU A 108 21.69 11.47 1.51
C GLU A 108 21.40 11.48 3.02
N LEU A 109 21.64 12.61 3.68
CA LEU A 109 21.36 12.77 5.10
C LEU A 109 19.86 12.78 5.37
N GLN A 110 19.06 13.44 4.51
CA GLN A 110 17.60 13.39 4.60
C GLN A 110 17.08 11.95 4.49
N THR A 111 17.63 11.18 3.56
CA THR A 111 17.28 9.78 3.35
C THR A 111 17.69 8.91 4.54
N ALA A 112 18.89 9.10 5.07
CA ALA A 112 19.38 8.37 6.24
C ALA A 112 18.53 8.64 7.48
N VAL A 113 18.22 9.92 7.76
CA VAL A 113 17.35 10.35 8.86
C VAL A 113 15.96 9.74 8.71
N SER A 114 15.37 9.82 7.51
CA SER A 114 14.03 9.27 7.26
C SER A 114 13.98 7.76 7.53
N ARG A 115 15.00 7.01 7.09
CA ARG A 115 15.09 5.56 7.35
C ARG A 115 15.21 5.26 8.84
N SER A 116 16.10 5.96 9.54
CA SER A 116 16.32 5.80 10.97
C SER A 116 15.04 6.04 11.79
N ILE A 117 14.27 7.09 11.46
CA ILE A 117 12.98 7.37 12.13
C ILE A 117 12.00 6.23 11.88
N VAL A 118 11.84 5.79 10.63
CA VAL A 118 10.92 4.70 10.28
C VAL A 118 11.29 3.43 11.02
N ASP A 119 12.56 3.04 11.05
CA ASP A 119 13.02 1.81 11.71
C ASP A 119 12.75 1.85 13.21
N GLN A 120 13.05 2.98 13.87
CA GLN A 120 12.79 3.15 15.30
C GLN A 120 11.30 3.21 15.64
N ALA A 121 10.50 3.86 14.79
CA ALA A 121 9.04 3.90 14.93
C ALA A 121 8.42 2.50 14.80
N LEU A 122 8.88 1.72 13.82
CA LEU A 122 8.40 0.35 13.60
C LEU A 122 8.73 -0.59 14.76
N ALA A 123 9.88 -0.40 15.41
CA ALA A 123 10.27 -1.18 16.58
C ALA A 123 9.30 -1.02 17.75
N GLY A 124 8.67 0.15 17.89
CA GLY A 124 7.67 0.45 18.91
C GLY A 124 6.24 0.07 18.56
N THR A 125 6.00 -0.54 17.40
CA THR A 125 4.63 -0.86 16.96
C THR A 125 4.00 -1.99 17.75
N ARG A 126 2.69 -1.89 17.96
CA ARG A 126 1.87 -2.90 18.65
C ARG A 126 0.79 -3.46 17.73
N VAL A 127 0.49 -4.74 17.91
CA VAL A 127 -0.66 -5.37 17.25
C VAL A 127 -1.94 -4.84 17.89
N ALA A 128 -2.77 -4.15 17.13
CA ALA A 128 -4.01 -3.55 17.63
C ALA A 128 -5.19 -4.52 17.58
N VAL A 129 -5.38 -5.18 16.44
CA VAL A 129 -6.44 -6.20 16.27
C VAL A 129 -5.99 -7.27 15.29
N THR A 130 -6.49 -8.49 15.48
CA THR A 130 -6.35 -9.59 14.54
C THR A 130 -7.68 -10.32 14.39
N ALA A 131 -8.00 -10.77 13.18
CA ALA A 131 -9.16 -11.61 12.92
C ALA A 131 -8.80 -12.72 11.94
N MET A 132 -9.53 -13.84 12.02
CA MET A 132 -9.45 -14.90 11.03
C MET A 132 -10.84 -15.08 10.41
N LEU A 133 -10.94 -14.93 9.10
CA LEU A 133 -12.18 -15.11 8.36
C LEU A 133 -11.91 -16.10 7.21
N GLY A 134 -12.62 -17.22 7.21
CA GLY A 134 -12.33 -18.33 6.32
C GLY A 134 -10.90 -18.85 6.50
N GLN A 135 -10.13 -18.82 5.41
CA GLN A 135 -8.71 -19.22 5.40
C GLN A 135 -7.76 -18.03 5.42
N GLU A 136 -8.24 -16.81 5.61
CA GLU A 136 -7.40 -15.61 5.63
C GLU A 136 -7.28 -15.08 7.06
N PHE A 137 -6.06 -14.70 7.45
CA PHE A 137 -5.79 -14.06 8.73
C PHE A 137 -5.46 -12.59 8.47
N TYR A 138 -6.17 -11.69 9.14
CA TYR A 138 -6.03 -10.25 9.02
C TYR A 138 -5.43 -9.69 10.30
N SER A 139 -4.55 -8.70 10.17
CA SER A 139 -3.93 -8.00 11.30
C SER A 139 -3.86 -6.50 11.02
N MET A 140 -4.02 -5.72 12.07
CA MET A 140 -3.74 -4.29 12.10
C MET A 140 -2.66 -4.04 13.14
N VAL A 141 -1.64 -3.27 12.74
CA VAL A 141 -0.52 -2.89 13.60
C VAL A 141 -0.47 -1.38 13.63
N CYS A 142 -0.40 -0.81 14.83
CA CYS A 142 -0.43 0.63 15.03
C CYS A 142 0.87 1.11 15.66
N LEU A 143 1.23 2.35 15.35
CA LEU A 143 2.24 3.10 16.07
C LEU A 143 1.85 3.26 17.53
N ASP A 144 2.86 3.22 18.37
CA ASP A 144 2.76 3.70 19.74
C ASP A 144 3.24 5.16 19.76
N PRO A 145 2.37 6.13 20.11
CA PRO A 145 2.69 7.55 20.11
C PRO A 145 3.94 7.91 20.92
N GLU A 146 4.21 7.22 22.04
CA GLU A 146 5.38 7.47 22.87
C GLU A 146 6.65 7.07 22.12
N THR A 147 6.67 5.83 21.61
CA THR A 147 7.84 5.29 20.89
C THR A 147 8.13 6.06 19.59
N PHE A 148 7.08 6.59 18.95
CA PHE A 148 7.19 7.42 17.76
C PHE A 148 7.85 8.76 18.07
N GLY A 149 7.44 9.42 19.16
CA GLY A 149 8.08 10.66 19.61
C GLY A 149 9.55 10.47 19.97
N ASP A 150 9.87 9.35 20.64
CA ASP A 150 11.23 9.00 21.01
C ASP A 150 12.13 8.64 19.83
N ALA A 151 11.55 8.20 18.71
CA ALA A 151 12.31 7.91 17.48
C ALA A 151 13.10 9.14 17.01
N PHE A 152 12.56 10.33 17.23
CA PHE A 152 13.24 11.58 16.91
C PHE A 152 14.37 11.92 17.89
N ASP A 153 14.21 11.60 19.17
CA ASP A 153 15.18 11.96 20.21
C ASP A 153 16.49 11.17 20.08
N ARG A 154 16.41 9.97 19.50
CA ARG A 154 17.54 9.04 19.31
C ARG A 154 18.37 9.29 18.04
N MET A 155 18.04 10.31 17.22
CA MET A 155 18.70 10.59 15.94
C MET A 155 20.06 11.28 16.08
N LYS A 156 21.14 10.50 16.22
CA LYS A 156 22.50 11.01 16.48
C LYS A 156 23.03 11.95 15.39
N GLU A 157 22.54 11.82 14.18
CA GLU A 157 22.91 12.58 12.99
C GLU A 157 22.39 14.03 13.01
N LEU A 158 21.44 14.33 13.91
CA LEU A 158 20.79 15.63 14.02
C LEU A 158 21.16 16.34 15.32
N SER A 159 21.27 17.67 15.25
CA SER A 159 21.38 18.53 16.44
C SER A 159 20.09 18.51 17.26
N GLN A 160 20.16 18.88 18.54
CA GLN A 160 18.96 18.94 19.39
C GLN A 160 17.87 19.87 18.83
N LYS A 161 18.26 21.01 18.25
CA LYS A 161 17.33 21.96 17.59
C LYS A 161 16.60 21.29 16.42
N GLN A 162 17.32 20.55 15.57
CA GLN A 162 16.73 19.82 14.44
C GLN A 162 15.81 18.69 14.90
N ARG A 163 16.20 17.92 15.93
CA ARG A 163 15.35 16.86 16.52
C ARG A 163 14.05 17.45 17.04
N ALA A 164 14.12 18.52 17.82
CA ALA A 164 12.96 19.19 18.39
C ALA A 164 12.02 19.75 17.29
N ALA A 165 12.58 20.39 16.26
CA ALA A 165 11.82 20.93 15.14
C ALA A 165 11.08 19.83 14.36
N LEU A 166 11.79 18.76 13.97
CA LEU A 166 11.20 17.61 13.26
C LEU A 166 10.16 16.87 14.11
N LYS A 167 10.43 16.67 15.41
CA LYS A 167 9.48 16.06 16.35
C LYS A 167 8.20 16.89 16.47
N ASN A 168 8.33 18.21 16.58
CA ASN A 168 7.18 19.11 16.66
C ASN A 168 6.39 19.12 15.35
N ARG A 169 7.06 19.15 14.19
CA ARG A 169 6.40 19.08 12.89
C ARG A 169 5.65 17.76 12.73
N ALA A 170 6.27 16.63 13.07
CA ALA A 170 5.62 15.33 13.03
C ALA A 170 4.35 15.32 13.86
N LYS A 171 4.41 15.82 15.11
CA LYS A 171 3.23 15.94 15.98
C LYS A 171 2.10 16.76 15.35
N ILE A 172 2.44 17.89 14.72
CA ILE A 172 1.47 18.75 14.03
C ILE A 172 0.87 18.01 12.84
N GLU A 173 1.68 17.34 12.02
CA GLU A 173 1.22 16.60 10.83
C GLU A 173 0.24 15.48 11.20
N PHE A 174 0.55 14.68 12.22
CA PHE A 174 -0.37 13.63 12.68
C PHE A 174 -1.68 14.21 13.25
N GLN A 175 -1.61 15.30 14.02
CA GLN A 175 -2.80 15.97 14.56
C GLN A 175 -3.64 16.68 13.49
N ASP A 176 -3.01 17.20 12.44
CA ASP A 176 -3.72 17.88 11.35
C ASP A 176 -4.43 16.87 10.45
N LEU A 177 -3.78 15.73 10.18
CA LEU A 177 -4.42 14.60 9.51
C LEU A 177 -5.68 14.17 10.27
N ASP A 178 -5.65 14.08 11.61
CA ASP A 178 -6.81 13.87 12.50
C ASP A 178 -7.97 14.80 12.21
N LYS A 179 -7.72 16.11 12.26
CA LYS A 179 -8.74 17.13 12.02
C LYS A 179 -9.28 17.14 10.60
N GLN A 180 -8.44 16.87 9.59
CA GLN A 180 -8.85 16.89 8.19
C GLN A 180 -9.83 15.75 7.85
N ILE A 181 -9.62 14.55 8.41
CA ILE A 181 -10.54 13.42 8.18
C ILE A 181 -11.85 13.59 8.94
N GLU A 182 -11.83 14.12 10.17
CA GLU A 182 -13.05 14.42 10.92
C GLU A 182 -13.98 15.38 10.14
N LYS A 183 -13.40 16.38 9.48
CA LYS A 183 -14.15 17.30 8.60
C LYS A 183 -14.72 16.62 7.34
N LEU A 184 -14.10 15.55 6.86
CA LEU A 184 -14.58 14.78 5.71
C LEU A 184 -15.63 13.74 6.10
N GLN A 185 -15.60 13.24 7.34
CA GLN A 185 -16.59 12.28 7.86
C GLN A 185 -17.88 12.95 8.35
N ASN A 186 -17.83 14.23 8.73
CA ASN A 186 -18.98 15.04 9.15
C ASN A 186 -19.62 15.86 8.00
N ARG A 187 -19.41 15.47 6.75
CA ARG A 187 -20.06 16.04 5.54
C ARG A 187 -20.95 14.99 4.89
#